data_AF-A0A950GEP3-F1
#
_entry.id   AF-A0A950GEP3-F1
#
_cell.length_a   1.000
_cell.length_b   1.000
_cell.length_c   1.000
_cell.angle_alpha   90.00
_cell.angle_beta   90.00
_cell.angle_gamma   90.00
#
_symmetry.space_group_name_H-M   'P 1'
#
loop_
_entity.id
_entity.type
_entity.pdbx_description
1 polymer ?
#
loop_
_entity_poly.entity_id
_entity_poly.type
_entity_poly.pdbx_seq_one_letter_code
_entity_poly.pdbx_strand_id
1 'polypeptide(L)'
;MKARWKDLLAVTAVVIAAALIFAGNRSGPRSAELLNVSYDATRELFRDLNAQFVAGYSQRTGRTLTIQQSHGGSSRQARAVMDGLEADVVTLALSSDVDALSKRGLIAENWAGRLPHNSQPFTSTIVFVVRKGNP
;
A
#
# COMPACT_ATOMS: atom_id res chain seq x y z
N MET A 1 -27.11 20.62 -51.77
CA MET A 1 -27.68 20.18 -50.47
C MET A 1 -27.33 18.71 -50.14
N LYS A 2 -26.05 18.29 -50.13
CA LYS A 2 -25.66 16.87 -49.87
C LYS A 2 -24.63 16.67 -48.74
N ALA A 3 -24.16 17.74 -48.09
CA ALA A 3 -23.09 17.67 -47.09
C ALA A 3 -23.57 17.49 -45.62
N ARG A 4 -24.78 17.98 -45.29
CA ARG A 4 -25.23 18.11 -43.89
C ARG A 4 -25.39 16.81 -43.11
N TRP A 5 -25.61 15.68 -43.80
CA TRP A 5 -25.76 14.37 -43.13
C TRP A 5 -24.42 13.84 -42.63
N LYS A 6 -23.34 14.03 -43.40
CA LYS A 6 -22.01 13.52 -43.03
C LYS A 6 -21.47 14.26 -41.81
N ASP A 7 -21.72 15.57 -41.74
CA ASP A 7 -21.38 16.38 -40.57
C ASP A 7 -22.17 15.95 -39.33
N LEU A 8 -23.47 15.63 -39.50
CA LEU A 8 -24.32 15.13 -38.42
C LEU A 8 -23.85 13.76 -37.90
N LEU A 9 -23.49 12.84 -38.79
CA LEU A 9 -22.89 11.55 -38.40
C LEU A 9 -21.56 11.72 -37.69
N ALA A 10 -20.69 12.62 -38.14
CA ALA A 10 -19.38 12.86 -37.53
C ALA A 10 -19.52 13.42 -36.11
N VAL A 11 -20.41 14.40 -35.91
CA VAL A 11 -20.70 14.96 -34.57
C VAL A 11 -21.27 13.88 -33.64
N THR A 12 -22.16 13.03 -34.16
CA THR A 12 -22.76 11.94 -33.36
C THR A 12 -21.71 10.92 -32.93
N ALA A 13 -20.78 10.56 -33.83
CA ALA A 13 -19.67 9.65 -33.52
C ALA A 13 -18.72 10.23 -32.45
N VAL A 14 -18.42 11.54 -32.51
CA VAL A 14 -17.58 12.22 -31.51
C VAL A 14 -18.26 12.25 -30.13
N VAL A 15 -19.57 12.52 -30.08
CA VAL A 15 -20.34 12.52 -28.82
C VAL A 15 -20.38 11.11 -28.20
N ILE A 16 -20.58 10.07 -29.01
CA ILE A 16 -20.55 8.69 -28.54
C ILE A 16 -19.16 8.30 -28.02
N ALA A 17 -18.09 8.65 -28.74
CA ALA A 17 -16.71 8.38 -28.30
C ALA A 17 -16.39 9.10 -26.98
N ALA A 18 -16.78 10.37 -26.83
CA ALA A 18 -16.60 11.12 -25.59
C ALA A 18 -17.40 10.50 -24.42
N ALA A 19 -18.63 10.06 -24.67
CA ALA A 19 -19.45 9.38 -23.66
C ALA A 19 -18.86 8.02 -23.24
N LEU A 20 -18.28 7.26 -24.18
CA LEU A 20 -17.61 5.99 -23.90
C LEU A 20 -16.32 6.18 -23.08
N ILE A 21 -15.54 7.23 -23.36
CA ILE A 21 -14.36 7.59 -22.56
C ILE A 21 -14.78 7.98 -21.13
N PHE A 22 -15.84 8.77 -20.99
CA PHE A 22 -16.37 9.15 -19.68
C PHE A 22 -16.95 7.96 -18.90
N ALA A 23 -17.62 7.04 -19.59
CA ALA A 23 -18.17 5.82 -18.99
C ALA A 23 -17.09 4.80 -18.62
N GLY A 24 -16.01 4.71 -19.41
CA GLY A 24 -14.83 3.89 -19.13
C GLY A 24 -13.99 4.40 -17.96
N ASN A 25 -14.07 5.70 -17.66
CA ASN A 25 -13.43 6.31 -16.49
C ASN A 25 -14.23 6.14 -15.17
N ARG A 26 -15.22 5.25 -15.13
CA ARG A 26 -15.85 4.90 -13.84
C ARG A 26 -14.83 4.19 -12.95
N SER A 27 -14.48 4.89 -11.89
CA SER A 27 -13.69 4.52 -10.71
C SER A 27 -13.52 3.00 -10.52
N GLY A 28 -12.27 2.56 -10.38
CA GLY A 28 -11.89 1.19 -10.02
C GLY A 28 -12.59 0.65 -8.77
N PRO A 29 -12.35 -0.63 -8.42
CA PRO A 29 -13.14 -1.33 -7.42
C PRO A 29 -13.33 -0.51 -6.15
N ARG A 30 -14.60 -0.43 -5.71
CA ARG A 30 -15.00 0.36 -4.54
C ARG A 30 -14.38 -0.17 -3.25
N SER A 31 -13.84 -1.38 -3.29
CA SER A 31 -13.12 -2.09 -2.23
C SER A 31 -11.70 -2.43 -2.68
N ALA A 32 -10.72 -2.10 -1.86
CA ALA A 32 -9.33 -2.53 -2.03
C ALA A 32 -8.90 -3.38 -0.82
N GLU A 33 -7.91 -4.23 -1.04
CA GLU A 33 -7.28 -5.03 0.00
C GLU A 33 -5.77 -4.79 -0.04
N LEU A 34 -5.13 -4.68 1.12
CA LEU A 34 -3.69 -4.55 1.25
C LEU A 34 -3.16 -5.57 2.25
N LEU A 35 -2.03 -6.21 1.95
CA LEU A 35 -1.25 -7.00 2.89
C LEU A 35 -0.05 -6.18 3.39
N ASN A 36 -0.05 -5.87 4.69
CA ASN A 36 1.14 -5.39 5.39
C ASN A 36 1.92 -6.56 6.00
N VAL A 37 3.11 -6.84 5.47
CA VAL A 37 4.05 -7.80 6.06
C VAL A 37 4.99 -7.08 7.01
N SER A 38 4.81 -7.32 8.31
CA SER A 38 5.47 -6.57 9.39
C SER A 38 6.26 -7.47 10.35
N TYR A 39 7.11 -6.85 11.18
CA TYR A 39 7.83 -7.55 12.25
C TYR A 39 6.99 -7.74 13.54
N ASP A 40 7.42 -8.67 14.38
CA ASP A 40 6.59 -9.25 15.45
C ASP A 40 6.08 -8.24 16.49
N ALA A 41 6.91 -7.29 16.92
CA ALA A 41 6.58 -6.35 17.99
C ALA A 41 5.62 -5.21 17.58
N THR A 42 5.01 -5.28 16.40
CA THR A 42 4.10 -4.24 15.86
C THR A 42 2.65 -4.69 15.73
N ARG A 43 2.28 -5.85 16.27
CA ARG A 43 0.92 -6.43 16.15
C ARG A 43 -0.15 -5.45 16.63
N GLU A 44 0.00 -4.95 17.84
CA GLU A 44 -0.95 -4.04 18.49
C GLU A 44 -0.92 -2.66 17.82
N LEU A 45 0.27 -2.17 17.47
CA LEU A 45 0.46 -0.91 16.76
C LEU A 45 -0.35 -0.88 15.46
N PHE A 46 -0.18 -1.90 14.60
CA PHE A 46 -0.88 -1.92 13.32
C PHE A 46 -2.36 -2.30 13.45
N ARG A 47 -2.77 -3.07 14.47
CA ARG A 47 -4.20 -3.27 14.75
C ARG A 47 -4.91 -1.92 14.94
N ASP A 48 -4.34 -1.05 15.77
CA ASP A 48 -4.95 0.22 16.13
C ASP A 48 -4.79 1.28 15.02
N LEU A 49 -3.62 1.33 14.38
CA LEU A 49 -3.39 2.24 13.24
C LEU A 49 -4.22 1.88 12.01
N ASN A 50 -4.34 0.60 11.67
CA ASN A 50 -5.10 0.17 10.50
C ASN A 50 -6.58 0.52 10.65
N ALA A 51 -7.17 0.33 11.83
CA ALA A 51 -8.56 0.71 12.08
C ALA A 51 -8.81 2.20 11.83
N GLN A 52 -7.91 3.06 12.32
CA GLN A 52 -7.99 4.50 12.11
C GLN A 52 -7.77 4.89 10.64
N PHE A 53 -6.77 4.30 9.99
CA PHE A 53 -6.46 4.57 8.58
C PHE A 53 -7.61 4.16 7.67
N VAL A 54 -8.18 2.96 7.85
CA VAL A 54 -9.32 2.47 7.06
C VAL A 54 -10.54 3.39 7.21
N ALA A 55 -10.87 3.80 8.44
CA ALA A 55 -11.98 4.71 8.68
C ALA A 55 -11.77 6.07 8.00
N GLY A 56 -10.59 6.68 8.17
CA GLY A 56 -10.25 7.95 7.54
C GLY A 56 -10.16 7.87 6.02
N TYR A 57 -9.65 6.75 5.48
CA TYR A 57 -9.58 6.52 4.04
C TYR A 57 -10.97 6.43 3.41
N SER A 58 -11.89 5.70 4.03
CA SER A 58 -13.28 5.60 3.59
C SER A 58 -14.00 6.95 3.62
N GLN A 59 -13.85 7.71 4.71
CA GLN A 59 -14.44 9.05 4.81
C GLN A 59 -13.92 10.02 3.73
N ARG A 60 -12.61 9.99 3.45
CA ARG A 60 -11.99 10.90 2.49
C ARG A 60 -12.24 10.53 1.03
N THR A 61 -12.33 9.25 0.72
CA THR A 61 -12.33 8.76 -0.67
C THR A 61 -13.64 8.12 -1.11
N GLY A 62 -14.52 7.77 -0.17
CA GLY A 62 -15.73 6.98 -0.43
C GLY A 62 -15.44 5.53 -0.84
N ARG A 63 -14.21 5.04 -0.63
CA ARG A 63 -13.77 3.67 -0.94
C ARG A 63 -13.57 2.85 0.32
N THR A 64 -13.98 1.60 0.27
CA THR A 64 -13.71 0.60 1.31
C THR A 64 -12.28 0.08 1.16
N LEU A 65 -11.60 -0.13 2.29
CA LEU A 65 -10.26 -0.69 2.34
C LEU A 65 -10.21 -1.75 3.44
N THR A 66 -9.65 -2.91 3.12
CA THR A 66 -9.28 -3.94 4.09
C THR A 66 -7.76 -4.00 4.17
N ILE A 67 -7.20 -4.09 5.38
CA ILE A 67 -5.76 -4.28 5.57
C ILE A 67 -5.55 -5.58 6.33
N GLN A 68 -4.93 -6.56 5.68
CA GLN A 68 -4.42 -7.78 6.30
C GLN A 68 -3.02 -7.55 6.85
N GLN A 69 -2.65 -8.36 7.85
CA GLN A 69 -1.37 -8.25 8.53
C GLN A 69 -0.72 -9.62 8.67
N SER A 70 0.59 -9.67 8.39
CA SER A 70 1.45 -10.79 8.73
C SER A 70 2.51 -10.32 9.73
N HIS A 71 2.78 -11.10 10.78
CA HIS A 71 3.77 -10.76 11.81
C HIS A 71 4.69 -11.94 12.16
N GLY A 72 5.98 -11.65 12.27
CA GLY A 72 7.02 -12.60 12.65
C GLY A 72 8.39 -11.94 12.76
N GLY A 73 9.46 -12.73 12.92
CA GLY A 73 10.82 -12.19 12.91
C GLY A 73 11.11 -11.46 11.61
N SER A 74 11.71 -10.26 11.68
CA SER A 74 11.86 -9.35 10.54
C SER A 74 12.53 -10.00 9.31
N SER A 75 13.68 -10.64 9.48
CA SER A 75 14.34 -11.36 8.37
C SER A 75 13.60 -12.62 7.92
N ARG A 76 12.72 -13.21 8.73
CA ARG A 76 11.83 -14.30 8.27
C ARG A 76 10.73 -13.75 7.37
N GLN A 77 10.19 -12.59 7.71
CA GLN A 77 9.18 -11.91 6.91
C GLN A 77 9.73 -11.43 5.57
N ALA A 78 10.92 -10.82 5.56
CA ALA A 78 11.61 -10.49 4.32
C ALA A 78 11.80 -11.74 3.43
N ARG A 79 12.21 -12.87 4.02
CA ARG A 79 12.31 -14.14 3.27
C ARG A 79 10.97 -14.61 2.72
N ALA A 80 9.90 -14.59 3.50
CA ALA A 80 8.58 -14.96 3.02
C ALA A 80 8.16 -14.14 1.79
N VAL A 81 8.43 -12.83 1.78
CA VAL A 81 8.18 -11.97 0.62
C VAL A 81 9.08 -12.32 -0.57
N MET A 82 10.37 -12.59 -0.34
CA MET A 82 11.27 -13.06 -1.40
C MET A 82 10.82 -14.40 -2.00
N ASP A 83 10.19 -15.25 -1.19
CA ASP A 83 9.75 -16.59 -1.57
C ASP A 83 8.32 -16.60 -2.17
N GLY A 84 7.70 -15.43 -2.35
CA GLY A 84 6.43 -15.28 -3.09
C GLY A 84 5.22 -14.86 -2.27
N LEU A 85 5.37 -14.49 -0.99
CA LEU A 85 4.30 -13.82 -0.27
C LEU A 85 4.09 -12.41 -0.86
N GLU A 86 2.95 -12.20 -1.52
CA GLU A 86 2.61 -10.95 -2.23
C GLU A 86 2.24 -9.83 -1.24
N ALA A 87 3.24 -9.17 -0.67
CA ALA A 87 3.06 -8.00 0.18
C ALA A 87 2.87 -6.73 -0.65
N ASP A 88 1.86 -5.94 -0.32
CA ASP A 88 1.71 -4.58 -0.88
C ASP A 88 2.65 -3.59 -0.20
N VAL A 89 2.82 -3.74 1.12
CA VAL A 89 3.69 -2.91 1.94
C VAL A 89 4.45 -3.81 2.91
N VAL A 90 5.73 -3.49 3.12
CA VAL A 90 6.54 -4.10 4.18
C VAL A 90 6.88 -3.06 5.23
N THR A 91 6.76 -3.43 6.51
CA THR A 91 7.13 -2.58 7.65
C THR A 91 8.05 -3.38 8.56
N LEU A 92 9.34 -3.40 8.20
CA LEU A 92 10.34 -4.30 8.79
C LEU A 92 11.16 -3.62 9.90
N ALA A 93 11.82 -4.41 10.73
CA ALA A 93 12.53 -3.91 11.92
C ALA A 93 13.84 -3.18 11.59
N LEU A 94 14.49 -3.55 10.49
CA LEU A 94 15.81 -3.05 10.10
C LEU A 94 15.85 -2.74 8.61
N SER A 95 16.59 -1.71 8.22
CA SER A 95 16.80 -1.33 6.82
C SER A 95 17.42 -2.47 6.00
N SER A 96 18.30 -3.27 6.61
CA SER A 96 18.96 -4.40 5.94
C SER A 96 18.00 -5.45 5.41
N ASP A 97 16.85 -5.64 6.06
CA ASP A 97 15.83 -6.58 5.60
C ASP A 97 15.07 -6.01 4.38
N VAL A 98 14.85 -4.69 4.32
CA VAL A 98 14.26 -4.01 3.15
C VAL A 98 15.26 -3.96 1.99
N ASP A 99 16.54 -3.72 2.28
CA ASP A 99 17.61 -3.79 1.29
C ASP A 99 17.71 -5.18 0.64
N ALA A 100 17.47 -6.24 1.40
CA ALA A 100 17.43 -7.61 0.85
C ALA A 100 16.31 -7.78 -0.19
N LEU A 101 15.13 -7.19 0.05
CA LEU A 101 14.03 -7.17 -0.92
C LEU A 101 14.37 -6.33 -2.15
N SER A 102 15.00 -5.18 -1.94
CA SER A 102 15.42 -4.31 -3.04
C SER A 102 16.46 -4.97 -3.95
N LYS A 103 17.43 -5.70 -3.38
CA LYS A 103 18.41 -6.51 -4.14
C LYS A 103 17.77 -7.63 -4.97
N ARG A 104 16.54 -8.04 -4.65
CA ARG A 104 15.74 -8.99 -5.45
C ARG A 104 14.88 -8.31 -6.51
N GLY A 105 14.93 -6.98 -6.61
CA GLY A 105 14.12 -6.20 -7.54
C GLY A 105 12.65 -6.05 -7.11
N LEU A 106 12.29 -6.48 -5.90
CA LEU A 106 10.91 -6.40 -5.40
C LEU A 106 10.54 -4.99 -4.91
N ILE A 107 11.55 -4.18 -4.57
CA ILE A 107 11.40 -2.79 -4.13
C ILE A 107 12.44 -1.94 -4.86
N ALA A 108 12.06 -0.72 -5.26
CA ALA A 108 12.97 0.23 -5.92
C ALA A 108 14.29 0.42 -5.15
N GLU A 109 15.41 0.51 -5.87
CA GLU A 109 16.76 0.66 -5.29
C GLU A 109 16.89 1.86 -4.35
N ASN A 110 16.21 2.96 -4.66
CA ASN A 110 16.22 4.18 -3.87
C ASN A 110 15.14 4.23 -2.78
N TRP A 111 14.63 3.08 -2.32
CA TRP A 111 13.48 2.99 -1.39
C TRP A 111 13.63 3.83 -0.14
N ALA A 112 14.84 3.90 0.45
CA ALA A 112 15.09 4.63 1.68
C ALA A 112 14.82 6.14 1.51
N GLY A 113 15.06 6.69 0.32
CA GLY A 113 14.82 8.10 0.03
C GLY A 113 13.39 8.45 -0.40
N ARG A 114 12.48 7.47 -0.53
CA ARG A 114 11.13 7.71 -1.06
C ARG A 114 10.16 8.30 -0.04
N LEU A 115 10.47 8.19 1.25
CA LEU A 115 9.72 8.79 2.35
C LEU A 115 10.68 9.56 3.27
N PRO A 116 10.18 10.55 4.04
CA PRO A 116 10.99 11.29 5.00
C PRO A 116 11.72 10.36 5.99
N HIS A 117 12.82 10.86 6.56
CA HIS A 117 13.59 10.18 7.60
C HIS A 117 14.09 8.78 7.18
N ASN A 118 14.59 8.65 5.95
CA ASN A 118 15.08 7.38 5.39
C ASN A 118 14.02 6.26 5.40
N SER A 119 12.75 6.61 5.17
CA SER A 119 11.60 5.69 5.29
C SER A 119 11.43 5.08 6.69
N GLN A 120 11.86 5.79 7.74
CA GLN A 120 11.73 5.39 9.14
C GLN A 120 10.80 6.36 9.89
N PRO A 121 9.48 6.11 9.91
CA PRO A 121 8.51 7.02 10.52
C PRO A 121 8.57 7.03 12.06
N PHE A 122 9.25 6.07 12.68
CA PHE A 122 9.46 5.99 14.12
C PHE A 122 10.81 5.32 14.41
N THR A 123 11.28 5.48 15.65
CA THR A 123 12.48 4.81 16.16
C THR A 123 12.17 4.13 17.49
N SER A 124 13.05 3.22 17.90
CA SER A 124 13.00 2.57 19.21
C SER A 124 14.42 2.42 19.75
N THR A 125 14.55 1.85 20.94
CA THR A 125 15.84 1.55 21.55
C THR A 125 15.77 0.23 22.30
N ILE A 126 16.94 -0.34 22.59
CA ILE A 126 17.06 -1.59 23.33
C ILE A 126 17.10 -1.26 24.82
N VAL A 127 16.22 -1.91 25.58
CA VAL A 127 16.15 -1.80 27.04
C VAL A 127 16.12 -3.19 27.66
N PHE A 128 16.45 -3.27 28.95
CA PHE A 128 16.28 -4.50 29.72
C PHE A 128 14.90 -4.52 30.38
N VAL A 129 14.13 -5.56 30.10
CA VAL A 129 12.91 -5.86 30.85
C VAL A 129 13.30 -6.84 31.96
N VAL A 130 13.14 -6.42 33.21
CA VAL A 130 13.54 -7.17 34.40
C VAL A 130 12.33 -7.55 35.25
N ARG A 131 12.49 -8.58 36.09
CA ARG A 131 11.45 -8.98 37.05
C ARG A 131 11.38 -7.98 38.21
N LYS A 132 10.22 -7.94 38.89
CA LYS A 132 10.03 -7.15 40.11
C LYS A 132 11.09 -7.53 41.15
N GLY A 133 11.71 -6.51 41.77
CA GLY A 133 12.75 -6.70 42.77
C GLY A 133 14.16 -6.84 42.21
N ASN A 134 14.39 -6.52 40.93
CA ASN A 134 15.73 -6.36 40.38
C ASN A 134 16.47 -5.24 41.17
N PRO A 135 17.56 -5.56 41.89
CA PRO A 135 18.20 -4.67 42.87
C PRO A 135 18.74 -3.37 42.25
#